data_AF-A0A6A4BHE4-F1
#
_entry.id   AF-A0A6A4BHE4-F1
#
_cell.length_a   1.000
_cell.length_b   1.000
_cell.length_c   1.000
_cell.angle_alpha   90.00
_cell.angle_beta   90.00
_cell.angle_gamma   90.00
#
_symmetry.space_group_name_H-M   'P 1'
#
loop_
_entity.id
_entity.type
_entity.pdbx_description
1 polymer ?
#
loop_
_entity_poly.entity_id
_entity_poly.type
_entity_poly.pdbx_seq_one_letter_code
_entity_poly.pdbx_strand_id
1 'polypeptide(L)'
;MEWVLDSASDVHVCNQRSVLHNVRKDEVHFFQGYDGNAREDEYVGDVTLRVTDNTKPHAELKLPFTNVLFSPTAPDNLLSMDTLERDGWVVKFGFINSQRVCWLRKDHVELLLLKTDRRYRLKATAVAVYTVQSGAQQVQQNTSDPTALTQRSRKKSDASSLERWHLRFAHLNLPALQRMAMHEVTAGMNEELDEDMSSPC
;
A
#
# COMPACT_ATOMS: atom_id res chain seq x y z
N MET A 1 -10.88 10.30 -6.34
CA MET A 1 -10.18 9.06 -5.98
C MET A 1 -10.50 8.70 -4.53
N GLU A 2 -10.26 7.46 -4.12
CA GLU A 2 -10.50 7.02 -2.73
C GLU A 2 -9.24 6.42 -2.13
N TRP A 3 -9.11 6.61 -0.81
CA TRP A 3 -8.05 6.04 0.02
C TRP A 3 -8.65 5.26 1.17
N VAL A 4 -8.18 4.04 1.37
CA VAL A 4 -8.63 3.14 2.45
C VAL A 4 -7.74 3.34 3.67
N LEU A 5 -8.33 3.55 4.85
CA LEU A 5 -7.60 3.50 6.10
C LEU A 5 -7.21 2.05 6.42
N ASP A 6 -5.92 1.79 6.59
CA ASP A 6 -5.37 0.47 6.82
C ASP A 6 -4.41 0.48 8.01
N SER A 7 -4.73 -0.32 9.03
CA SER A 7 -3.90 -0.48 10.23
C SER A 7 -2.78 -1.51 10.06
N ALA A 8 -2.85 -2.35 9.03
CA ALA A 8 -1.82 -3.36 8.75
C ALA A 8 -0.74 -2.84 7.81
N SER A 9 -0.86 -1.59 7.33
CA SER A 9 0.10 -0.97 6.43
C SER A 9 0.99 0.00 7.19
N ASP A 10 2.31 -0.15 7.05
CA ASP A 10 3.30 0.73 7.68
C ASP A 10 3.54 2.03 6.92
N VAL A 11 3.13 2.07 5.64
CA VAL A 11 3.37 3.20 4.72
C VAL A 11 2.11 3.54 3.93
N HIS A 12 2.02 4.78 3.47
CA HIS A 12 1.00 5.12 2.47
C HIS A 12 1.28 4.41 1.14
N VAL A 13 0.24 3.94 0.46
CA VAL A 13 0.37 3.27 -0.84
C VAL A 13 -0.50 3.95 -1.87
N CYS A 14 0.05 4.22 -3.05
CA CYS A 14 -0.69 4.75 -4.19
C CYS A 14 -0.52 3.87 -5.43
N ASN A 15 -1.61 3.61 -6.13
CA ASN A 15 -1.60 2.79 -7.36
C ASN A 15 -1.53 3.61 -8.66
N GLN A 16 -1.51 4.94 -8.57
CA GLN A 16 -1.53 5.82 -9.74
C GLN A 16 -0.25 6.65 -9.84
N ARG A 17 0.55 6.40 -10.88
CA ARG A 17 1.82 7.11 -11.09
C ARG A 17 1.63 8.62 -11.32
N SER A 18 0.52 9.01 -11.96
CA SER A 18 0.22 10.38 -12.40
C SER A 18 -0.10 11.34 -11.26
N VAL A 19 -0.45 10.84 -10.07
CA VAL A 19 -0.75 11.68 -8.90
C VAL A 19 0.47 11.90 -8.00
N LEU A 20 1.54 11.12 -8.22
CA LEU A 20 2.78 11.22 -7.47
C LEU A 20 3.71 12.25 -8.11
N HIS A 21 4.29 13.11 -7.27
CA HIS A 21 5.39 14.01 -7.64
C HIS A 21 6.65 13.68 -6.83
N ASN A 22 7.80 14.25 -7.21
CA ASN A 22 9.11 13.97 -6.58
C ASN A 22 9.44 12.47 -6.50
N VAL A 23 9.07 11.72 -7.53
CA VAL A 23 9.20 10.27 -7.51
C VAL A 23 10.63 9.85 -7.70
N ARG A 24 11.04 8.91 -6.87
CA ARG A 24 12.39 8.40 -6.77
C ARG A 24 12.35 6.94 -6.34
N LYS A 25 13.48 6.29 -6.51
CA LYS A 25 13.69 4.93 -6.03
C LYS A 25 14.02 4.99 -4.54
N ASP A 26 13.43 4.09 -3.75
CA ASP A 26 13.79 3.86 -2.37
C ASP A 26 14.77 2.70 -2.30
N GLU A 27 16.03 3.03 -2.06
CA GLU A 27 17.15 2.06 -1.99
C GLU A 27 17.47 1.68 -0.53
N VAL A 28 16.73 2.23 0.44
CA VAL A 28 17.01 2.07 1.87
C VAL A 28 16.07 1.06 2.51
N HIS A 29 14.80 1.04 2.08
CA HIS A 29 13.77 0.21 2.70
C HIS A 29 13.44 -1.05 1.91
N PHE A 30 13.00 -2.08 2.63
CA PHE A 30 12.45 -3.31 2.09
C PHE A 30 10.95 -3.30 2.34
N PHE A 31 10.15 -3.55 1.30
CA PHE A 31 8.69 -3.56 1.38
C PHE A 31 8.18 -4.99 1.28
N GLN A 32 7.53 -5.49 2.33
CA GLN A 32 6.87 -6.79 2.27
C GLN A 32 5.41 -6.60 1.84
N GLY A 33 5.07 -7.14 0.67
CA GLY A 33 3.71 -7.12 0.16
C GLY A 33 2.81 -8.16 0.85
N TYR A 34 1.50 -8.00 0.70
CA TYR A 34 0.51 -9.00 1.14
C TYR A 34 0.67 -10.37 0.45
N ASP A 35 1.39 -10.40 -0.68
CA ASP A 35 1.74 -11.63 -1.40
C ASP A 35 2.86 -12.43 -0.71
N GLY A 36 3.41 -11.89 0.39
CA GLY A 36 4.52 -12.43 1.17
C GLY A 36 5.90 -12.13 0.57
N ASN A 37 5.95 -11.48 -0.59
CA ASN A 37 7.20 -11.17 -1.25
C ASN A 37 7.80 -9.88 -0.68
N ALA A 38 9.05 -9.95 -0.25
CA ALA A 38 9.86 -8.76 -0.02
C ALA A 38 10.28 -8.16 -1.36
N ARG A 39 10.14 -6.85 -1.49
CA ARG A 39 10.53 -6.06 -2.64
C ARG A 39 11.48 -4.97 -2.17
N GLU A 40 12.59 -4.88 -2.87
CA GLU A 40 13.56 -3.81 -2.71
C GLU A 40 13.37 -2.83 -3.86
N ASP A 41 14.04 -1.67 -3.78
CA ASP A 41 14.24 -0.84 -4.96
C ASP A 41 12.92 -0.29 -5.55
N GLU A 42 11.88 -0.21 -4.72
CA GLU A 42 10.54 0.26 -5.09
C GLU A 42 10.51 1.77 -5.28
N TYR A 43 9.53 2.26 -6.01
CA TYR A 43 9.37 3.70 -6.22
C TYR A 43 8.53 4.32 -5.11
N VAL A 44 9.00 5.43 -4.56
CA VAL A 44 8.25 6.27 -3.63
C VAL A 44 8.10 7.68 -4.20
N GLY A 45 7.05 8.37 -3.80
CA GLY A 45 6.79 9.74 -4.19
C GLY A 45 5.99 10.48 -3.15
N ASP A 46 5.71 11.74 -3.43
CA ASP A 46 4.85 12.54 -2.59
C ASP A 46 3.51 12.74 -3.29
N VAL A 47 2.43 12.82 -2.52
CA VAL A 47 1.06 13.07 -3.00
C VAL A 47 0.48 14.22 -2.21
N THR A 48 -0.19 15.16 -2.89
CA THR A 48 -1.04 16.14 -2.22
C THR A 48 -2.50 15.83 -2.50
N LEU A 49 -3.27 15.48 -1.46
CA LEU A 49 -4.71 15.26 -1.55
C LEU A 49 -5.48 16.54 -1.24
N ARG A 50 -6.51 16.84 -2.04
CA ARG A 50 -7.56 17.80 -1.68
C ARG A 50 -8.71 17.04 -1.06
N VAL A 51 -9.08 17.43 0.14
CA VAL A 51 -10.11 16.77 0.94
C VAL A 51 -11.00 17.85 1.56
N THR A 52 -12.29 17.58 1.66
CA THR A 52 -13.22 18.46 2.36
C THR A 52 -13.04 18.33 3.87
N ASP A 53 -12.89 19.45 4.56
CA ASP A 53 -12.92 19.49 6.03
C ASP A 53 -14.35 19.22 6.52
N ASN A 54 -14.52 18.21 7.38
CA ASN A 54 -15.83 17.85 7.91
C ASN A 54 -16.42 18.94 8.81
N THR A 55 -15.57 19.77 9.44
CA THR A 55 -16.02 20.92 10.25
C THR A 55 -16.39 22.14 9.40
N LYS A 56 -15.86 22.22 8.18
CA LYS A 56 -16.07 23.33 7.23
C LYS A 56 -16.29 22.75 5.83
N PRO A 57 -17.52 22.30 5.51
CA PRO A 57 -17.81 21.57 4.27
C PRO A 57 -17.51 22.34 2.97
N HIS A 58 -17.38 23.67 3.06
CA HIS A 58 -17.04 24.54 1.92
C HIS A 58 -15.53 24.82 1.78
N ALA A 59 -14.72 24.35 2.73
CA ALA A 59 -13.28 24.51 2.70
C ALA A 59 -12.61 23.22 2.20
N GLU A 60 -11.84 23.35 1.12
CA GLU A 60 -10.90 22.31 0.70
C GLU A 60 -9.58 22.45 1.44
N LEU A 61 -9.14 21.36 2.07
CA LEU A 61 -7.83 21.24 2.68
C LEU A 61 -6.88 20.52 1.73
N LYS A 62 -5.63 20.97 1.68
CA LYS A 62 -4.53 20.24 1.04
C LYS A 62 -3.77 19.44 2.09
N LEU A 63 -3.71 18.13 1.90
CA LEU A 63 -3.01 17.18 2.76
C LEU A 63 -1.81 16.60 2.01
N PRO A 64 -0.58 17.05 2.31
CA PRO A 64 0.62 16.47 1.73
C PRO A 64 0.98 15.17 2.46
N PHE A 65 1.29 14.13 1.68
CA PHE A 65 1.88 12.88 2.13
C PHE A 65 3.21 12.69 1.42
N THR A 66 4.26 12.40 2.17
CA THR A 66 5.60 12.14 1.64
C THR A 66 5.92 10.65 1.69
N ASN A 67 6.84 10.18 0.85
CA ASN A 67 7.32 8.79 0.86
C ASN A 67 6.19 7.76 0.67
N VAL A 68 5.18 8.11 -0.13
CA VAL A 68 4.10 7.22 -0.53
C VAL A 68 4.64 6.17 -1.49
N LEU A 69 4.50 4.91 -1.13
CA LEU A 69 4.90 3.77 -1.96
C LEU A 69 4.03 3.70 -3.23
N PHE A 70 4.67 3.67 -4.39
CA PHE A 70 4.00 3.42 -5.65
C PHE A 70 3.86 1.91 -5.89
N SER A 71 2.62 1.42 -5.94
CA SER A 71 2.33 0.02 -6.24
C SER A 71 1.21 -0.07 -7.28
N PRO A 72 1.54 -0.19 -8.59
CA PRO A 72 0.55 -0.14 -9.66
C PRO A 72 -0.44 -1.32 -9.63
N THR A 73 -0.06 -2.42 -8.98
CA THR A 73 -0.91 -3.61 -8.81
C THR A 73 -1.78 -3.54 -7.56
N ALA A 74 -1.64 -2.51 -6.72
CA ALA A 74 -2.45 -2.39 -5.51
C ALA A 74 -3.91 -2.10 -5.87
N PRO A 75 -4.88 -2.85 -5.27
CA PRO A 75 -6.29 -2.71 -5.62
C PRO A 75 -6.89 -1.37 -5.15
N ASP A 76 -6.38 -0.81 -4.05
CA ASP A 76 -6.81 0.46 -3.47
C ASP A 76 -5.57 1.30 -3.10
N ASN A 77 -5.73 2.62 -3.02
CA ASN A 77 -4.76 3.47 -2.33
C ASN A 77 -4.94 3.31 -0.81
N LEU A 78 -3.84 3.27 -0.05
CA LEU A 78 -3.86 2.98 1.38
C LEU A 78 -3.35 4.17 2.19
N LEU A 79 -4.12 4.56 3.20
CA LEU A 79 -3.70 5.42 4.29
C LEU A 79 -3.23 4.54 5.44
N SER A 80 -1.92 4.43 5.64
CA SER A 80 -1.35 3.82 6.84
C SER A 80 -1.83 4.55 8.09
N MET A 81 -2.50 3.80 8.97
CA MET A 81 -2.94 4.30 10.28
C MET A 81 -1.72 4.67 11.14
N ASP A 82 -0.69 3.83 11.14
CA ASP A 82 0.55 4.07 11.89
C ASP A 82 1.25 5.36 11.43
N THR A 83 1.38 5.58 10.11
CA THR A 83 1.98 6.82 9.59
C THR A 83 1.17 8.05 10.00
N LEU A 84 -0.16 7.97 9.96
CA LEU A 84 -1.04 9.05 10.41
C LEU A 84 -0.87 9.34 11.91
N GLU A 85 -0.87 8.31 12.76
CA GLU A 85 -0.73 8.46 14.21
C GLU A 85 0.65 9.03 14.59
N ARG A 86 1.72 8.59 13.92
CA ARG A 86 3.07 9.17 14.09
C ARG A 86 3.15 10.64 13.65
N ASP A 87 2.37 11.03 12.65
CA ASP A 87 2.21 12.43 12.24
C ASP A 87 1.22 13.21 13.15
N GLY A 88 0.76 12.63 14.26
CA GLY A 88 -0.07 13.30 15.25
C GLY A 88 -1.56 13.33 14.93
N TRP A 89 -2.02 12.54 13.94
CA TRP A 89 -3.44 12.34 13.72
C TRP A 89 -4.04 11.43 14.79
N VAL A 90 -5.25 11.75 15.21
CA VAL A 90 -6.05 10.93 16.12
C VAL A 90 -7.15 10.24 15.33
N VAL A 91 -7.19 8.91 15.42
CA VAL A 91 -8.19 8.07 14.78
C VAL A 91 -9.34 7.82 15.75
N LYS A 92 -10.59 8.09 15.35
CA LYS A 92 -11.78 7.80 16.15
C LYS A 92 -12.84 7.11 15.32
N PHE A 93 -13.44 6.07 15.86
CA PHE A 93 -14.54 5.34 15.21
C PHE A 93 -15.88 5.69 15.87
N GLY A 94 -16.94 5.64 15.08
CA GLY A 94 -18.30 5.77 15.59
C GLY A 94 -19.35 5.65 14.51
N PHE A 95 -20.45 6.38 14.70
CA PHE A 95 -21.63 6.29 13.85
C PHE A 95 -22.20 7.66 13.52
N ILE A 96 -22.70 7.80 12.29
CA ILE A 96 -23.57 8.91 11.86
C ILE A 96 -24.81 8.27 11.26
N ASN A 97 -26.00 8.53 11.80
CA ASN A 97 -27.26 7.95 11.29
C ASN A 97 -27.19 6.43 11.07
N SER A 98 -26.65 5.69 12.06
CA SER A 98 -26.41 4.23 12.01
C SER A 98 -25.36 3.74 11.00
N GLN A 99 -24.79 4.63 10.17
CA GLN A 99 -23.66 4.32 9.30
C GLN A 99 -22.36 4.37 10.10
N ARG A 100 -21.52 3.32 10.01
CA ARG A 100 -20.18 3.34 10.62
C ARG A 100 -19.28 4.33 9.90
N VAL A 101 -18.54 5.11 10.69
CA VAL A 101 -17.60 6.12 10.20
C VAL A 101 -16.31 6.12 11.02
N CYS A 102 -15.27 6.72 10.45
CA CYS A 102 -14.02 7.02 11.11
C CYS A 102 -13.68 8.50 10.92
N TRP A 103 -13.25 9.17 11.99
CA TRP A 103 -12.72 10.52 11.95
C TRP A 103 -11.22 10.49 12.11
N LEU A 104 -10.52 11.20 11.24
CA LEU A 104 -9.11 11.54 11.44
C LEU A 104 -9.03 13.00 11.87
N ARG A 105 -8.44 13.27 13.03
CA ARG A 105 -8.36 14.62 13.60
C ARG A 105 -6.91 15.02 13.81
N LYS A 106 -6.55 16.22 13.38
CA LYS A 106 -5.27 16.87 13.67
C LYS A 106 -5.50 18.36 13.77
N ASP A 107 -5.07 18.97 14.87
CA ASP A 107 -5.30 20.39 15.17
C ASP A 107 -6.78 20.79 15.05
N HIS A 108 -7.11 21.69 14.11
CA HIS A 108 -8.46 22.16 13.82
C HIS A 108 -9.08 21.51 12.59
N VAL A 109 -8.48 20.43 12.09
CA VAL A 109 -8.93 19.68 10.92
C VAL A 109 -9.59 18.38 11.37
N GLU A 110 -10.73 18.07 10.76
CA GLU A 110 -11.36 16.77 10.86
C GLU A 110 -11.69 16.23 9.46
N LEU A 111 -11.24 15.01 9.18
CA LEU A 111 -11.58 14.29 7.97
C LEU A 111 -12.60 13.19 8.31
N LEU A 112 -13.60 13.02 7.45
CA LEU A 112 -14.62 11.98 7.59
C LEU A 112 -14.37 10.85 6.60
N LEU A 113 -14.24 9.64 7.12
CA LEU A 113 -14.17 8.40 6.35
C LEU A 113 -15.45 7.60 6.57
N LEU A 114 -16.13 7.28 5.48
CA LEU A 114 -17.33 6.45 5.52
C LEU A 114 -16.94 4.97 5.37
N LYS A 115 -17.62 4.08 6.10
CA LYS A 115 -17.42 2.64 5.92
C LYS A 115 -18.23 2.12 4.72
N THR A 116 -17.54 1.77 3.63
CA THR A 116 -18.12 1.15 2.44
C THR A 116 -17.31 -0.09 2.07
N ASP A 117 -17.97 -1.16 1.62
CA ASP A 117 -17.33 -2.45 1.29
C ASP A 117 -16.41 -2.96 2.41
N ARG A 118 -16.89 -2.84 3.64
CA ARG A 118 -16.20 -3.25 4.89
C ARG A 118 -14.96 -2.42 5.25
N ARG A 119 -14.58 -1.41 4.46
CA ARG A 119 -13.39 -0.56 4.65
C ARG A 119 -13.77 0.89 4.92
N TYR A 120 -12.98 1.61 5.70
CA TYR A 120 -13.17 3.06 5.88
C TYR A 120 -12.48 3.80 4.75
N ARG A 121 -13.23 4.59 3.99
CA ARG A 121 -12.74 5.25 2.78
C ARG A 121 -12.79 6.77 2.92
N LEU A 122 -11.67 7.41 2.61
CA LEU A 122 -11.57 8.85 2.44
C LEU A 122 -11.77 9.20 0.96
N LYS A 123 -12.71 10.10 0.68
CA LYS A 123 -12.87 10.69 -0.65
C LYS A 123 -11.93 11.87 -0.79
N ALA A 124 -11.12 11.86 -1.84
CA ALA A 124 -10.14 12.90 -2.11
C ALA A 124 -10.00 13.18 -3.61
N THR A 125 -9.47 14.34 -3.94
CA THR A 125 -9.01 14.69 -5.29
C THR A 125 -7.51 14.91 -5.24
N ALA A 126 -6.72 14.13 -5.98
CA ALA A 126 -5.28 14.40 -6.06
C ALA A 126 -5.02 15.70 -6.81
N VAL A 127 -4.03 16.46 -6.34
CA VAL A 127 -3.51 17.61 -7.08
C VAL A 127 -2.49 17.11 -8.09
N ALA A 128 -2.85 17.12 -9.37
CA ALA A 128 -1.87 16.92 -10.43
C ALA A 128 -0.87 18.08 -10.39
N VAL A 129 0.39 17.79 -10.07
CA VAL A 129 1.49 18.74 -10.25
C VAL A 129 2.07 18.49 -11.63
N TYR A 130 1.68 19.31 -12.60
CA TYR A 130 2.31 19.32 -13.91
C TYR A 130 3.72 19.87 -13.76
N THR A 131 4.74 19.04 -13.92
CA THR A 131 6.10 19.52 -14.17
C THR A 131 6.09 20.20 -15.53
N VAL A 132 6.12 21.54 -15.54
CA VAL A 132 6.43 22.29 -16.76
C VAL A 132 7.87 21.95 -17.10
N GLN A 133 8.07 21.17 -18.17
CA GLN A 133 9.39 20.94 -18.73
C GLN A 133 9.91 22.29 -19.21
N SER A 134 10.76 22.93 -18.41
CA SER A 134 11.53 24.08 -18.88
C SER A 134 12.48 23.54 -19.94
N GLY A 135 12.31 23.99 -21.18
CA GLY A 135 13.10 23.56 -22.32
C GLY A 135 14.58 23.88 -22.14
N ALA A 136 15.34 22.93 -21.63
CA ALA A 136 16.79 22.94 -21.68
C ALA A 136 17.24 21.92 -22.76
N GLN A 137 18.07 22.43 -23.64
CA GLN A 137 18.48 21.87 -24.93
C GLN A 137 19.07 20.45 -24.81
N GLN A 138 18.72 19.61 -25.79
CA GLN A 138 19.43 18.38 -26.10
C GLN A 138 20.90 18.69 -26.39
N VAL A 139 21.80 18.26 -25.51
CA VAL A 139 23.20 18.02 -25.88
C VAL A 139 23.34 16.52 -26.09
N GLN A 140 23.41 16.18 -27.36
CA GLN A 140 23.71 14.87 -27.91
C GLN A 140 25.17 14.53 -27.58
N GLN A 141 25.41 13.52 -26.75
CA GLN A 141 26.72 12.86 -26.67
C GLN A 141 26.54 11.39 -27.02
N ASN A 142 26.84 11.10 -28.28
CA ASN A 142 27.12 9.77 -28.78
C ASN A 142 28.51 9.37 -28.27
N THR A 143 28.58 8.33 -27.46
CA THR A 143 29.76 7.46 -27.38
C THR A 143 29.28 6.04 -27.20
N SER A 144 29.35 5.31 -28.31
CA SER A 144 29.28 3.87 -28.42
C SER A 144 30.46 3.21 -27.72
N ASP A 145 30.21 2.21 -26.87
CA ASP A 145 31.10 1.06 -26.76
C ASP A 145 30.31 -0.20 -26.32
N PRO A 146 30.44 -1.33 -27.04
CA PRO A 146 29.77 -2.58 -26.72
C PRO A 146 30.73 -3.52 -26.00
N THR A 147 30.50 -3.87 -24.74
CA THR A 147 31.09 -5.10 -24.18
C THR A 147 30.37 -5.62 -22.94
N ALA A 148 29.88 -6.86 -23.07
CA ALA A 148 29.80 -7.91 -22.07
C ALA A 148 28.85 -7.75 -20.86
N LEU A 149 27.60 -8.14 -21.14
CA LEU A 149 26.71 -8.92 -20.28
C LEU A 149 27.43 -9.79 -19.23
N THR A 150 27.23 -9.50 -17.95
CA THR A 150 27.15 -10.53 -16.89
C THR A 150 26.17 -10.07 -15.81
N GLN A 151 24.89 -10.36 -16.02
CA GLN A 151 23.87 -10.31 -14.98
C GLN A 151 24.21 -11.37 -13.92
N ARG A 152 24.79 -10.94 -12.79
CA ARG A 152 24.85 -11.77 -11.58
C ARG A 152 23.43 -11.86 -11.01
N SER A 153 22.73 -12.93 -11.37
CA SER A 153 21.55 -13.40 -10.65
C SER A 153 21.92 -13.58 -9.18
N ARG A 154 21.49 -12.65 -8.32
CA ARG A 154 21.58 -12.80 -6.87
C ARG A 154 20.30 -13.48 -6.39
N LYS A 155 20.51 -14.60 -5.71
CA LYS A 155 19.53 -15.56 -5.19
C LYS A 155 18.44 -14.82 -4.40
N LYS A 156 17.19 -14.93 -4.86
CA LYS A 156 15.99 -14.48 -4.15
C LYS A 156 16.01 -15.09 -2.73
N SER A 157 15.80 -14.26 -1.72
CA SER A 157 15.48 -14.74 -0.37
C SER A 157 14.12 -15.43 -0.43
N ASP A 158 14.10 -16.75 -0.55
CA ASP A 158 12.89 -17.55 -0.43
C ASP A 158 12.42 -17.47 1.03
N ALA A 159 11.48 -16.56 1.32
CA ALA A 159 10.61 -16.72 2.48
C ALA A 159 10.04 -18.14 2.42
N SER A 160 10.04 -18.86 3.56
CA SER A 160 9.57 -20.25 3.57
C SER A 160 8.15 -20.30 3.01
N SER A 161 7.81 -21.36 2.28
CA SER A 161 6.47 -21.50 1.69
C SER A 161 5.39 -21.27 2.76
N LEU A 162 5.63 -21.74 3.99
CA LEU A 162 4.77 -21.54 5.15
C LEU A 162 4.58 -20.08 5.55
N GLU A 163 5.63 -19.25 5.56
CA GLU A 163 5.51 -17.80 5.83
C GLU A 163 4.69 -17.10 4.74
N ARG A 164 4.86 -17.49 3.46
CA ARG A 164 4.05 -16.98 2.35
C ARG A 164 2.57 -17.36 2.51
N TRP A 165 2.28 -18.58 2.95
CA TRP A 165 0.93 -19.04 3.24
C TRP A 165 0.33 -18.29 4.43
N HIS A 166 1.09 -18.14 5.51
CA HIS A 166 0.66 -17.40 6.70
C HIS A 166 0.28 -15.96 6.34
N LEU A 167 1.12 -15.24 5.59
CA LEU A 167 0.82 -13.86 5.20
C LEU A 167 -0.38 -13.75 4.24
N ARG A 168 -0.52 -14.65 3.27
CA ARG A 168 -1.64 -14.60 2.31
C ARG A 168 -2.98 -14.95 2.94
N PHE A 169 -2.99 -15.80 3.97
CA PHE A 169 -4.22 -16.44 4.44
C PHE A 169 -4.44 -16.43 5.95
N ALA A 170 -3.61 -15.74 6.75
CA ALA A 170 -3.80 -15.62 8.21
C ALA A 170 -5.19 -15.08 8.61
N HIS A 171 -5.89 -14.42 7.68
CA HIS A 171 -7.21 -13.84 7.91
C HIS A 171 -8.37 -14.65 7.31
N LEU A 172 -8.10 -15.78 6.64
CA LEU A 172 -9.14 -16.67 6.14
C LEU A 172 -9.59 -17.65 7.21
N ASN A 173 -10.89 -17.98 7.21
CA ASN A 173 -11.40 -19.04 8.06
C ASN A 173 -11.19 -20.43 7.42
N LEU A 174 -11.16 -21.46 8.27
CA LEU A 174 -10.91 -22.85 7.86
C LEU A 174 -11.79 -23.34 6.68
N PRO A 175 -13.11 -23.02 6.62
CA PRO A 175 -13.94 -23.42 5.48
C PRO A 175 -13.55 -22.73 4.16
N ALA A 176 -13.04 -21.50 4.20
CA ALA A 176 -12.54 -20.83 3.00
C ALA A 176 -11.24 -21.48 2.50
N LEU A 177 -10.34 -21.83 3.42
CA LEU A 177 -9.10 -22.56 3.11
C LEU A 177 -9.39 -23.94 2.49
N GLN A 178 -10.33 -24.71 3.06
CA GLN A 178 -10.72 -26.02 2.53
C GLN A 178 -11.25 -25.94 1.09
N ARG A 179 -12.09 -24.94 0.78
CA ARG A 179 -12.59 -24.74 -0.59
C ARG A 179 -11.47 -24.37 -1.57
N MET A 180 -10.50 -23.57 -1.12
CA MET A 180 -9.37 -23.19 -1.98
C MET A 180 -8.44 -24.38 -2.28
N ALA A 181 -8.22 -25.25 -1.29
CA ALA A 181 -7.49 -26.51 -1.48
C ALA A 181 -8.21 -27.43 -2.47
N MET A 182 -9.52 -27.63 -2.29
CA MET A 182 -10.33 -28.51 -3.15
C MET A 182 -10.41 -28.05 -4.61
N HIS A 183 -10.27 -26.75 -4.88
CA HIS A 183 -10.39 -26.19 -6.23
C HIS A 183 -9.05 -25.90 -6.90
N GLU A 184 -7.92 -26.35 -6.31
CA GLU A 184 -6.56 -26.16 -6.83
C GLU A 184 -6.27 -24.71 -7.29
N VAL A 185 -6.86 -23.73 -6.61
CA VAL A 185 -6.85 -22.32 -7.05
C VAL A 185 -5.44 -21.69 -6.89
N THR A 186 -4.50 -22.44 -6.32
CA THR A 186 -3.13 -21.99 -6.01
C THR A 186 -2.13 -23.12 -6.24
N ALA A 187 -1.24 -22.95 -7.22
CA ALA A 187 -0.13 -23.87 -7.46
C ALA A 187 0.84 -23.91 -6.26
N GLY A 188 1.23 -25.11 -5.82
CA GLY A 188 2.20 -25.33 -4.75
C GLY A 188 1.62 -25.65 -3.36
N MET A 189 0.34 -25.99 -3.27
CA MET A 189 -0.29 -26.55 -2.07
C MET A 189 -0.13 -28.08 -2.05
N ASN A 190 1.12 -28.56 -2.12
CA ASN A 190 1.40 -29.99 -1.95
C ASN A 190 1.55 -30.27 -0.46
N GLU A 191 0.66 -31.11 0.06
CA GLU A 191 0.62 -31.54 1.45
C GLU A 191 1.87 -32.36 1.80
N GLU A 192 2.72 -31.79 2.63
CA GLU A 192 3.38 -32.54 3.70
C GLU A 192 3.03 -31.80 4.99
N LEU A 193 1.77 -31.91 5.39
CA LEU A 193 1.40 -31.71 6.79
C LEU A 193 1.82 -33.01 7.48
N ASP A 194 3.04 -33.06 8.00
CA ASP A 194 3.49 -34.17 8.83
C ASP A 194 2.47 -34.39 9.96
N GLU A 195 1.82 -35.55 9.94
CA GLU A 195 0.95 -36.04 11.00
C GLU A 195 1.80 -36.42 12.23
N ASP A 196 2.42 -35.46 12.89
CA ASP A 196 3.05 -35.67 14.18
C ASP A 196 2.12 -35.19 15.30
N MET A 197 1.00 -35.89 15.42
CA MET A 197 0.14 -35.89 16.61
C MET A 197 -0.03 -37.33 17.11
N SER A 198 1.07 -37.90 17.59
CA SER A 198 1.01 -39.01 18.53
C SER A 198 1.88 -38.71 19.76
N SER A 199 1.34 -37.92 20.68
CA SER A 199 1.77 -37.92 22.08
C SER A 199 0.68 -38.60 22.91
N PRO A 200 0.94 -39.76 23.54
CA PRO A 200 -0.03 -40.41 24.41
C PRO A 200 -0.10 -39.68 25.76
N CYS A 201 -1.34 -39.46 26.24
CA CYS A 201 -1.65 -39.30 27.66
C CYS A 201 -1.94 -40.67 28.28
#